data_AF-A0A401QMG6-F1
#
_entry.id   AF-A0A401QMG6-F1
#
_cell.length_a   1.000
_cell.length_b   1.000
_cell.length_c   1.000
_cell.angle_alpha   90.00
_cell.angle_beta   90.00
_cell.angle_gamma   90.00
#
_symmetry.space_group_name_H-M   'P 1'
#
loop_
_entity.id
_entity.type
_entity.pdbx_description
1 polymer ?
#
loop_
_entity_poly.entity_id
_entity_poly.type
_entity_poly.pdbx_seq_one_letter_code
_entity_poly.pdbx_strand_id
1 'polypeptide(L)' 'MSGGEAVDLEAARREHQRYTRVLGTELGLELRQLPADPALPDCVFVEDTAVVCGDTALLTRPGAPSRRREVR' A
#
# COMPACT_ATOMS: atom_id res chain seq x y z
N MET A 1 14.10 -9.79 19.63
CA MET A 1 12.80 -9.46 18.99
C MET A 1 12.06 -10.77 18.82
N SER A 2 10.94 -10.96 19.53
CA SER A 2 10.07 -12.12 19.33
C SER A 2 9.52 -12.04 17.91
N GLY A 3 9.97 -12.93 17.03
CA GLY A 3 9.45 -13.02 15.67
C GLY A 3 7.97 -13.34 15.72
N GLY A 4 7.15 -12.46 15.14
CA GLY A 4 5.74 -12.76 14.91
C GLY A 4 5.58 -13.96 13.99
N GLU A 5 4.37 -14.52 13.96
CA GLU A 5 4.02 -15.59 13.04
C GLU A 5 4.24 -15.15 11.57
N ALA A 6 4.64 -16.10 10.72
CA ALA A 6 4.85 -15.81 9.31
C ALA A 6 3.53 -15.44 8.63
N VAL A 7 3.56 -14.45 7.73
CA VAL A 7 2.38 -14.03 6.97
C VAL A 7 1.98 -15.12 5.98
N ASP A 8 0.73 -15.56 6.04
CA ASP A 8 0.10 -16.32 4.96
C ASP A 8 -0.15 -15.37 3.77
N LEU A 9 0.68 -15.52 2.74
CA LEU A 9 0.63 -14.68 1.53
C LEU A 9 -0.67 -14.85 0.73
N GLU A 10 -1.28 -16.04 0.74
CA GLU A 10 -2.54 -16.24 0.04
C GLU A 10 -3.70 -15.60 0.80
N ALA A 11 -3.72 -15.72 2.13
CA ALA A 11 -4.69 -15.03 2.97
C ALA A 11 -4.58 -13.51 2.79
N ALA A 12 -3.37 -12.95 2.87
CA ALA A 12 -3.12 -11.52 2.69
C ALA A 12 -3.60 -11.02 1.31
N ARG A 13 -3.41 -11.81 0.24
CA ARG A 13 -3.93 -11.47 -1.10
C ARG A 13 -5.45 -11.44 -1.14
N ARG A 14 -6.13 -12.42 -0.52
CA ARG A 14 -7.60 -12.45 -0.44
C ARG A 14 -8.15 -11.27 0.37
N GLU A 15 -7.49 -10.94 1.47
CA GLU A 15 -7.83 -9.78 2.32
C GLU A 15 -7.67 -8.47 1.55
N HIS A 16 -6.56 -8.29 0.84
CA HIS A 16 -6.34 -7.10 0.00
C HIS A 16 -7.38 -6.98 -1.12
N GLN A 17 -7.71 -8.09 -1.80
CA GLN A 17 -8.77 -8.10 -2.82
C GLN A 17 -10.12 -7.68 -2.24
N ARG A 18 -10.46 -8.17 -1.05
CA ARG A 18 -11.69 -7.76 -0.34
C ARG A 18 -11.67 -6.27 0.01
N TYR A 19 -10.55 -5.77 0.55
CA TYR A 19 -10.36 -4.36 0.86
C TYR A 19 -10.58 -3.47 -0.37
N THR A 20 -9.94 -3.80 -1.49
CA THR A 20 -10.10 -3.04 -2.74
C THR A 20 -11.51 -3.12 -3.33
N ARG A 21 -12.19 -4.26 -3.19
CA ARG A 21 -13.58 -4.44 -3.62
C ARG A 21 -14.53 -3.55 -2.82
N VAL A 22 -14.34 -3.47 -1.51
CA VAL A 22 -15.17 -2.60 -0.64
C VAL A 22 -14.99 -1.15 -1.06
N LEU A 23 -13.76 -0.67 -1.19
CA LEU A 23 -13.49 0.72 -1.60
C LEU A 23 -14.05 1.04 -2.99
N GLY A 24 -13.75 0.20 -3.98
CA GLY A 24 -14.10 0.48 -5.37
C GLY A 24 -15.56 0.21 -5.71
N THR A 25 -16.06 -0.99 -5.36
CA THR A 25 -17.40 -1.45 -5.80
C THR A 25 -18.50 -1.10 -4.80
N GLU A 26 -18.27 -1.32 -3.51
CA GLU A 26 -19.32 -1.15 -2.50
C GLU A 26 -19.49 0.31 -2.07
N LEU A 27 -18.38 1.05 -1.96
CA LEU A 27 -18.38 2.48 -1.63
C LEU A 27 -18.34 3.39 -2.87
N GLY A 28 -18.09 2.84 -4.05
CA GLY A 28 -18.11 3.57 -5.32
C GLY A 28 -16.95 4.56 -5.50
N LEU A 29 -15.83 4.39 -4.79
CA LEU A 29 -14.65 5.22 -4.98
C LEU A 29 -13.92 4.86 -6.27
N GLU A 30 -13.35 5.84 -6.95
CA GLU A 30 -12.44 5.57 -8.06
C GLU A 30 -11.16 4.94 -7.51
N LEU A 31 -10.88 3.69 -7.91
CA LEU A 31 -9.73 2.96 -7.42
C LEU A 31 -8.62 2.91 -8.48
N ARG A 32 -7.49 3.58 -8.20
CA ARG A 32 -6.27 3.45 -8.99
C ARG A 32 -5.33 2.40 -8.39
N GLN A 33 -5.33 1.20 -8.96
CA GLN A 33 -4.39 0.15 -8.56
C GLN A 33 -3.03 0.31 -9.27
N LEU A 34 -1.95 0.27 -8.49
CA LEU A 34 -0.58 0.27 -8.98
C LEU A 34 -0.06 -1.17 -9.10
N PRO A 35 0.86 -1.47 -10.03
CA PRO A 35 1.48 -2.78 -10.11
C PRO A 35 2.35 -3.04 -8.87
N ALA A 36 2.41 -4.31 -8.44
CA ALA A 36 3.36 -4.72 -7.41
C ALA A 36 4.80 -4.65 -7.93
N ASP A 37 5.75 -4.29 -7.05
CA ASP A 37 7.19 -4.38 -7.32
C ASP A 37 7.83 -5.36 -6.33
N PRO A 38 8.27 -6.56 -6.78
CA PRO A 38 8.96 -7.53 -5.92
C PRO A 38 10.24 -7.02 -5.26
N ALA A 39 10.84 -5.95 -5.79
CA ALA A 39 12.01 -5.29 -5.19
C ALA A 39 11.63 -4.32 -4.05
N LEU A 40 10.33 -4.07 -3.83
CA LEU A 40 9.78 -3.19 -2.80
C LEU A 40 8.71 -3.96 -1.99
N PRO A 41 9.11 -4.84 -1.04
CA PRO A 41 8.19 -5.74 -0.34
C PRO A 41 7.03 -5.05 0.39
N ASP A 42 7.25 -3.80 0.81
CA ASP A 42 6.30 -2.98 1.57
C ASP A 42 5.45 -2.05 0.67
N CYS A 43 5.52 -2.18 -0.66
CA CYS A 43 4.86 -1.26 -1.61
C CYS A 43 3.31 -1.28 -1.54
N VAL A 44 2.72 -2.23 -0.79
CA VAL A 44 1.27 -2.25 -0.52
C VAL A 44 0.85 -1.14 0.45
N PHE A 45 1.77 -0.63 1.28
CA PHE A 45 1.50 0.39 2.30
C PHE A 45 1.63 1.81 1.73
N VAL A 46 0.80 2.14 0.75
CA VAL A 46 0.85 3.43 0.02
C VAL A 46 0.64 4.68 0.90
N GLU A 47 0.10 4.54 2.11
CA GLU A 47 -0.14 5.65 3.04
C GLU A 47 1.15 6.38 3.44
N ASP A 48 2.27 5.66 3.58
CA ASP A 48 3.53 6.27 3.99
C ASP A 48 4.16 7.15 2.90
N THR A 49 3.78 6.98 1.63
CA THR A 49 4.45 7.60 0.48
C THR A 49 3.85 8.93 0.08
N ALA A 50 2.59 9.21 0.46
CA ALA A 50 1.90 10.44 0.12
C ALA A 50 0.94 10.90 1.21
N VAL A 51 0.93 12.22 1.47
CA VAL A 51 -0.12 12.88 2.25
C VAL A 51 -0.92 13.77 1.31
N VAL A 52 -2.23 13.55 1.20
CA VAL A 52 -3.14 14.32 0.34
C VAL A 52 -4.08 15.16 1.21
N CYS A 53 -4.12 16.46 0.95
CA CYS A 53 -5.03 17.39 1.64
C CYS A 53 -5.58 18.41 0.62
N GLY A 54 -6.91 18.42 0.45
CA GLY A 54 -7.55 19.23 -0.59
C GLY A 54 -7.09 18.82 -1.99
N ASP A 55 -6.57 19.78 -2.74
CA ASP A 55 -6.03 19.62 -4.10
C ASP A 55 -4.51 19.38 -4.13
N THR A 56 -3.87 19.25 -2.96
CA THR A 56 -2.41 19.18 -2.82
C THR A 56 -1.97 17.81 -2.31
N ALA A 57 -0.94 17.24 -2.95
CA ALA A 57 -0.28 16.02 -2.54
C ALA A 57 1.19 16.27 -2.21
N LEU A 58 1.61 15.89 -1.00
CA LEU A 58 3.00 15.84 -0.59
C LEU A 58 3.52 14.42 -0.77
N LEU A 59 4.48 14.23 -1.69
CA LEU A 59 5.27 13.01 -1.74
C LEU A 59 6.25 13.02 -0.57
N THR A 60 6.17 12.00 0.27
CA THR A 60 7.03 11.91 1.45
C THR A 60 8.43 11.44 1.06
N ARG A 61 9.31 11.39 2.05
CA ARG A 61 10.57 10.66 1.96
C ARG A 61 10.55 9.57 3.03
N PRO A 62 10.10 8.34 2.72
CA PRO A 62 9.95 7.27 3.70
C PRO A 62 11.17 7.11 4.61
N GLY A 63 10.92 6.94 5.91
CA GLY A 63 11.96 6.78 6.92
C GLY A 63 12.83 5.56 6.64
N ALA A 64 12.18 4.43 6.35
CA ALA A 64 12.81 3.18 5.95
C ALA A 64 13.52 3.32 4.59
N PRO A 65 14.85 3.12 4.50
CA PRO A 65 15.59 3.26 3.25
C PRO A 65 15.12 2.34 2.13
N SER A 66 14.66 1.13 2.45
CA SER A 66 14.10 0.14 1.51
C SER A 66 12.88 0.68 0.75
N ARG A 67 12.13 1.59 1.37
CA ARG A 67 10.87 2.15 0.85
C ARG A 67 11.03 3.45 0.07
N ARG A 68 12.23 4.06 0.09
CA ARG A 68 12.47 5.37 -0.57
C ARG A 68 12.35 5.34 -2.10
N ARG A 69 12.37 4.15 -2.71
CA ARG A 69 12.15 3.96 -4.15
C ARG A 69 10.68 3.94 -4.54
N GLU A 70 9.75 3.90 -3.58
CA GLU A 70 8.30 3.95 -3.87
C GLU A 70 7.83 5.34 -4.36
N VAL A 71 8.66 6.37 -4.19
CA VAL A 71 8.38 7.77 -4.57
C VAL A 71 9.35 8.32 -5.62
N ARG A 72 10.09 7.46 -6.33
CA ARG A 72 11.16 7.86 -7.27
C ARG A 72 10.99 7.30 -8.67
#